data_AF-A0A7V9CQY9-F1
#
_entry.id   AF-A0A7V9CQY9-F1
#
_cell.length_a   1.000
_cell.length_b   1.000
_cell.length_c   1.000
_cell.angle_alpha   90.00
_cell.angle_beta   90.00
_cell.angle_gamma   90.00
#
_symmetry.space_group_name_H-M   'P 1'
#
loop_
_entity.id
_entity.type
_entity.pdbx_description
1 polymer ?
#
loop_
_entity_poly.entity_id
_entity_poly.type
_entity_poly.pdbx_seq_one_letter_code
_entity_poly.pdbx_strand_id
1 'polypeptide(L)'
;MKRTAFALLVVALAATSPAAAHRLRTSTRPVPASAGVLDVQALDRNSFALIQLDRVRGHLALPLLRRSGATLVAAELGLWRLQREIARQIVPELTLGRTLRRVVADHPLRRPRTHLHAGDPLLPSEYWLKVVGANRVEPPGPGVPVTVIDTGVDLSHPEFDGRPNTLALNRQTVVGPDDDHGTAVSSVVAAPANGIGLVGVYPDALLQIWDASPRGGGNLSNEIRGILAGSRRGPTVINLSLGSEEFDPIEEEAILLALSRGSLVVASSGNDFQEGNP
;
A
#
# COMPACT_ATOMS: atom_id res chain seq x y z
N MET A 1 -14.81 35.76 29.02
CA MET A 1 -15.22 36.19 27.66
C MET A 1 -14.05 36.83 26.93
N LYS A 2 -13.41 36.09 26.03
CA LYS A 2 -12.75 36.57 24.80
C LYS A 2 -12.46 35.31 23.96
N ARG A 3 -12.90 35.34 22.71
CA ARG A 3 -13.01 34.21 21.79
C ARG A 3 -11.77 34.11 20.89
N THR A 4 -11.45 32.87 20.50
CA THR A 4 -10.94 32.41 19.19
C THR A 4 -9.63 32.96 18.61
N ALA A 5 -8.70 32.05 18.27
CA ALA A 5 -8.50 31.59 16.89
C ALA A 5 -7.67 30.28 16.85
N PHE A 6 -8.25 29.21 16.28
CA PHE A 6 -7.54 27.99 15.89
C PHE A 6 -6.94 28.25 14.50
N ALA A 7 -5.62 28.16 14.35
CA ALA A 7 -4.96 28.23 13.06
C ALA A 7 -4.93 26.81 12.44
N LEU A 8 -5.86 26.56 11.51
CA LEU A 8 -5.86 25.39 10.64
C LEU A 8 -4.89 25.66 9.49
N LEU A 9 -3.69 25.06 9.51
CA LEU A 9 -2.76 25.17 8.38
C LEU A 9 -3.20 24.20 7.28
N VAL A 10 -3.99 24.70 6.33
CA VAL A 10 -4.26 24.04 5.04
C VAL A 10 -3.09 24.35 4.13
N VAL A 11 -2.22 23.38 3.86
CA VAL A 11 -1.20 23.52 2.81
C VAL A 11 -1.89 23.36 1.46
N ALA A 12 -1.99 24.49 0.74
CA ALA A 12 -2.48 24.56 -0.62
C ALA A 12 -1.49 23.85 -1.57
N LEU A 13 -2.03 22.99 -2.44
CA LEU A 13 -1.32 22.45 -3.60
C LEU A 13 -0.89 23.61 -4.52
N ALA A 14 0.40 23.93 -4.54
CA ALA A 14 0.97 24.77 -5.58
C ALA A 14 1.18 23.92 -6.84
N ALA A 15 0.40 24.21 -7.89
CA ALA A 15 0.61 23.69 -9.22
C ALA A 15 1.95 24.20 -9.78
N THR A 16 2.90 23.30 -9.99
CA THR A 16 4.14 23.60 -10.72
C THR A 16 4.01 23.23 -12.19
N SER A 17 4.40 24.18 -13.05
CA SER A 17 4.36 24.18 -14.52
C SER A 17 4.96 22.94 -15.22
N PRO A 18 4.54 22.65 -16.47
CA PRO A 18 4.97 21.47 -17.22
C PRO A 18 6.31 21.75 -17.91
N ALA A 19 7.42 21.50 -17.22
CA ALA A 19 8.75 21.61 -17.85
C ALA A 19 9.78 20.67 -17.20
N ALA A 20 9.48 19.37 -17.14
CA ALA A 20 10.48 18.32 -16.97
C ALA A 20 9.88 16.95 -17.32
N ALA A 21 9.45 16.78 -18.58
CA ALA A 21 9.14 15.46 -19.12
C ALA A 21 10.45 14.68 -19.28
N HIS A 22 10.90 14.04 -18.19
CA HIS A 22 11.93 13.02 -18.27
C HIS A 22 11.41 11.94 -19.23
N ARG A 23 12.14 11.72 -20.32
CA ARG A 23 11.90 10.64 -21.28
C ARG A 23 11.90 9.30 -20.55
N LEU A 24 10.72 8.85 -20.12
CA LEU A 24 10.44 7.44 -19.92
C LEU A 24 10.61 6.77 -21.28
N ARG A 25 11.83 6.25 -21.52
CA ARG A 25 12.03 5.22 -22.54
C ARG A 25 11.11 4.08 -22.17
N THR A 26 9.98 3.99 -22.87
CA THR A 26 9.14 2.80 -22.86
C THR A 26 10.01 1.66 -23.34
N SER A 27 10.54 0.89 -22.39
CA SER A 27 11.07 -0.44 -22.67
C SER A 27 9.89 -1.28 -23.13
N THR A 28 9.57 -1.20 -24.42
CA THR A 28 8.68 -2.12 -25.11
C THR A 28 9.40 -3.46 -25.20
N ARG A 29 9.43 -4.17 -24.08
CA ARG A 29 9.75 -5.59 -24.08
C ARG A 29 8.65 -6.24 -24.94
N PRO A 30 8.99 -6.96 -26.02
CA PRO A 30 7.96 -7.58 -26.85
C PRO A 30 7.13 -8.49 -25.95
N VAL A 31 5.83 -8.21 -25.84
CA VAL A 31 4.88 -9.18 -25.29
C VAL A 31 4.99 -10.40 -26.18
N PRO A 32 5.35 -11.58 -25.66
CA PRO A 32 5.52 -12.75 -26.48
C PRO A 32 4.23 -12.99 -27.26
N ALA A 33 4.38 -13.28 -28.55
CA ALA A 33 3.31 -13.74 -29.43
C ALA A 33 2.95 -15.19 -29.06
N SER A 34 2.59 -15.44 -27.80
CA SER A 34 1.91 -16.67 -27.41
C SER A 34 0.45 -16.51 -27.81
N ALA A 35 0.10 -17.23 -28.88
CA ALA A 35 -1.19 -17.83 -29.18
C ALA A 35 -2.37 -17.41 -28.28
N GLY A 36 -3.46 -17.01 -28.94
CA GLY A 36 -4.71 -16.62 -28.30
C GLY A 36 -5.08 -17.54 -27.15
N VAL A 37 -5.22 -16.94 -25.97
CA VAL A 37 -6.03 -17.52 -24.91
C VAL A 37 -7.48 -17.38 -25.39
N LEU A 38 -7.88 -18.31 -26.27
CA LEU A 38 -9.26 -18.68 -26.51
C LEU A 38 -9.74 -19.40 -25.25
N ASP A 39 -9.86 -18.68 -24.14
CA ASP A 39 -10.55 -19.22 -22.98
C ASP A 39 -12.04 -18.93 -23.15
N VAL A 40 -12.63 -19.56 -24.16
CA VAL A 40 -14.09 -19.55 -24.38
C VAL A 40 -14.80 -20.19 -23.18
N GLN A 41 -14.09 -21.05 -22.42
CA GLN A 41 -14.53 -21.61 -21.15
C GLN A 41 -14.53 -20.56 -20.02
N ALA A 42 -13.57 -19.62 -19.97
CA ALA A 42 -13.60 -18.49 -19.01
C ALA A 42 -14.82 -17.58 -19.17
N LEU A 43 -15.48 -17.59 -20.33
CA LEU A 43 -16.75 -16.91 -20.51
C LEU A 43 -17.87 -17.54 -19.67
N ASP A 44 -17.80 -18.81 -19.25
CA ASP A 44 -18.89 -19.50 -18.54
C ASP A 44 -19.36 -18.78 -17.27
N ARG A 45 -18.50 -17.96 -16.67
CA ARG A 45 -18.78 -17.29 -15.40
C ARG A 45 -19.30 -15.85 -15.52
N ASN A 46 -19.32 -15.25 -16.71
CA ASN A 46 -19.64 -13.83 -16.88
C ASN A 46 -20.62 -13.58 -18.04
N SER A 47 -21.55 -12.64 -17.87
CA SER A 47 -22.60 -12.34 -18.86
C SER A 47 -22.08 -11.68 -20.14
N PHE A 48 -20.87 -11.11 -20.12
CA PHE A 48 -20.27 -10.39 -21.24
C PHE A 48 -18.84 -10.84 -21.51
N ALA A 49 -18.41 -10.65 -22.75
CA ALA A 49 -17.06 -10.86 -23.23
C ALA A 49 -16.48 -9.55 -23.76
N LEU A 50 -15.18 -9.36 -23.59
CA LEU A 50 -14.40 -8.34 -24.27
C LEU A 50 -13.66 -8.97 -25.44
N ILE A 51 -13.90 -8.45 -26.64
CA ILE A 51 -13.30 -8.87 -27.90
C ILE A 51 -12.29 -7.79 -28.31
N GLN A 52 -11.02 -8.16 -28.34
CA GLN A 52 -9.98 -7.33 -28.89
C GLN A 52 -9.68 -7.75 -30.33
N LEU A 53 -9.80 -6.80 -31.24
CA LEU A 53 -9.49 -7.00 -32.65
C LEU A 53 -8.00 -6.88 -32.95
N ASP A 54 -7.57 -7.54 -34.02
CA ASP A 54 -6.25 -7.37 -34.61
C ASP A 54 -6.06 -5.92 -35.09
N ARG A 55 -4.85 -5.36 -34.91
CA ARG A 55 -4.57 -3.96 -35.23
C ARG A 55 -4.57 -3.65 -36.73
N VAL A 56 -4.32 -4.65 -37.57
CA VAL A 56 -4.21 -4.48 -39.03
C VAL A 56 -5.51 -4.93 -39.70
N ARG A 57 -5.99 -6.13 -39.36
CA ARG A 57 -7.12 -6.78 -40.02
C ARG A 57 -8.45 -6.62 -39.30
N GLY A 58 -8.44 -6.11 -38.07
CA GLY A 58 -9.64 -5.97 -37.24
C GLY A 58 -10.79 -5.23 -37.90
N HIS A 59 -10.49 -4.25 -38.76
CA HIS A 59 -11.49 -3.47 -39.48
C HIS A 59 -12.46 -4.33 -40.32
N LEU A 60 -12.01 -5.50 -40.80
CA LEU A 60 -12.83 -6.45 -41.57
C LEU A 60 -13.95 -7.09 -40.73
N ALA A 61 -13.78 -7.16 -39.41
CA ALA A 61 -14.77 -7.72 -38.48
C ALA A 61 -15.82 -6.71 -37.99
N LEU A 62 -15.67 -5.42 -38.31
CA LEU A 62 -16.58 -4.37 -37.83
C LEU A 62 -18.04 -4.59 -38.24
N PRO A 63 -18.37 -5.02 -39.48
CA PRO A 63 -19.76 -5.31 -39.85
C PRO A 63 -20.36 -6.44 -39.02
N LEU A 64 -19.59 -7.50 -38.76
CA LEU A 64 -20.04 -8.63 -37.94
C LEU A 64 -20.30 -8.21 -36.50
N LEU A 65 -19.37 -7.46 -35.88
CA LEU A 65 -19.53 -6.95 -34.52
C LEU A 65 -20.73 -6.01 -34.38
N ARG A 66 -20.94 -5.10 -35.35
CA ARG A 66 -22.09 -4.17 -35.36
C ARG A 66 -23.42 -4.91 -35.45
N ARG A 67 -23.53 -5.89 -36.36
CA ARG A 67 -24.75 -6.72 -36.49
C ARG A 67 -25.00 -7.60 -35.27
N SER A 68 -23.94 -7.97 -34.57
CA SER A 68 -24.00 -8.77 -33.34
C SER A 68 -24.40 -7.95 -32.10
N GLY A 69 -24.58 -6.64 -32.22
CA GLY A 69 -24.89 -5.77 -31.08
C GLY A 69 -23.69 -5.47 -30.18
N ALA A 70 -22.47 -5.61 -30.68
CA ALA A 70 -21.27 -5.27 -29.91
C ALA A 70 -21.20 -3.76 -29.64
N THR A 71 -20.83 -3.39 -28.42
CA THR A 71 -20.59 -2.01 -28.02
C THR A 71 -19.10 -1.72 -28.04
N LEU A 72 -18.67 -0.58 -28.60
CA LEU A 72 -17.28 -0.18 -28.57
C LEU A 72 -16.90 0.27 -27.15
N VAL A 73 -15.84 -0.31 -26.59
CA VAL A 73 -15.32 0.03 -25.25
C VAL A 73 -14.14 0.99 -25.37
N ALA A 74 -13.19 0.70 -26.26
CA ALA A 74 -12.02 1.54 -26.49
C ALA A 74 -11.52 1.39 -27.94
N ALA A 75 -11.60 2.46 -28.72
CA ALA A 75 -11.23 2.48 -30.14
C ALA A 75 -9.73 2.20 -30.34
N GLU A 76 -8.90 2.81 -29.51
CA GLU A 76 -7.44 2.75 -29.53
C GLU A 76 -6.92 1.34 -29.25
N LEU A 77 -7.71 0.56 -28.51
CA LEU A 77 -7.42 -0.83 -28.19
C LEU A 77 -8.10 -1.82 -29.14
N GLY A 78 -8.99 -1.35 -30.03
CA GLY A 78 -9.86 -2.20 -30.85
C GLY A 78 -10.76 -3.09 -30.00
N LEU A 79 -11.21 -2.58 -28.84
CA LEU A 79 -11.87 -3.35 -27.79
C LEU A 79 -13.39 -3.16 -27.85
N TRP A 80 -14.10 -4.27 -27.94
CA TRP A 80 -15.55 -4.34 -28.03
C TRP A 80 -16.11 -5.22 -26.92
N ARG A 81 -17.30 -4.87 -26.44
CA ARG A 81 -18.04 -5.65 -25.46
C ARG A 81 -19.24 -6.30 -26.12
N LEU A 82 -19.48 -7.56 -25.82
CA LEU A 82 -20.56 -8.34 -26.42
C LEU A 82 -21.16 -9.30 -25.39
N GLN A 83 -22.45 -9.63 -25.52
CA GLN A 83 -23.05 -10.69 -24.73
C GLN A 83 -22.31 -12.01 -24.96
N ARG A 84 -22.10 -12.78 -23.90
CA ARG A 84 -21.33 -14.03 -23.94
C ARG A 84 -21.83 -14.99 -25.02
N GLU A 85 -23.13 -15.18 -25.11
CA GLU A 85 -23.76 -16.14 -26.01
C GLU A 85 -23.45 -15.79 -27.47
N ILE A 86 -23.52 -14.50 -27.80
CA ILE A 86 -23.20 -14.00 -29.14
C ILE A 86 -21.69 -14.05 -29.38
N ALA A 87 -20.87 -13.72 -28.38
CA ALA A 87 -19.43 -13.86 -28.47
C ALA A 87 -19.01 -15.31 -28.80
N ARG A 88 -19.63 -16.32 -28.18
CA ARG A 88 -19.39 -17.74 -28.48
C ARG A 88 -19.68 -18.09 -29.93
N GLN A 89 -20.72 -17.50 -30.51
CA GLN A 89 -21.11 -17.75 -31.90
C GLN A 89 -20.12 -17.15 -32.90
N ILE A 90 -19.64 -15.92 -32.66
CA ILE A 90 -18.84 -15.19 -33.65
C ILE A 90 -17.33 -15.38 -33.49
N VAL A 91 -16.85 -15.78 -32.32
CA VAL A 91 -15.41 -15.95 -32.05
C VAL A 91 -14.73 -16.94 -33.01
N PRO A 92 -15.32 -18.09 -33.39
CA PRO A 92 -14.76 -18.97 -34.41
C PRO A 92 -14.56 -18.27 -35.77
N GLU A 93 -15.54 -17.47 -36.21
CA GLU A 93 -15.46 -16.70 -37.46
C GLU A 93 -14.35 -15.64 -37.39
N LEU A 94 -14.27 -14.89 -36.28
CA LEU A 94 -13.23 -13.90 -36.05
C LEU A 94 -11.82 -14.53 -35.99
N THR A 95 -11.72 -15.76 -35.48
CA THR A 95 -10.47 -16.52 -35.41
C THR A 95 -10.03 -16.98 -36.79
N LEU A 96 -10.93 -17.61 -37.55
CA LEU A 96 -10.67 -18.05 -38.93
C LEU A 96 -10.32 -16.88 -39.84
N GLY A 97 -11.02 -15.75 -39.69
CA GLY A 97 -10.75 -14.51 -40.42
C GLY A 97 -9.46 -13.80 -40.02
N ARG A 98 -8.75 -14.27 -38.98
CA ARG A 98 -7.54 -13.62 -38.43
C ARG A 98 -7.77 -12.16 -38.04
N THR A 99 -9.00 -11.84 -37.63
CA THR A 99 -9.41 -10.51 -37.17
C THR A 99 -9.44 -10.42 -35.65
N LEU A 100 -9.41 -11.55 -34.95
CA LEU A 100 -9.37 -11.65 -33.50
C LEU A 100 -7.93 -11.59 -32.97
N ARG A 101 -7.69 -10.74 -31.99
CA ARG A 101 -6.44 -10.73 -31.20
C ARG A 101 -6.60 -11.44 -29.87
N ARG A 102 -7.69 -11.17 -29.14
CA ARG A 102 -7.96 -11.75 -27.81
C ARG A 102 -9.45 -11.72 -27.50
N VAL A 103 -9.91 -12.71 -26.74
CA VAL A 103 -11.20 -12.69 -26.06
C VAL A 103 -10.93 -12.88 -24.58
N VAL A 104 -11.56 -12.08 -23.73
CA VAL A 104 -11.57 -12.28 -22.28
C VAL A 104 -12.98 -12.15 -21.75
N ALA A 105 -13.26 -12.75 -20.61
CA ALA A 105 -14.51 -12.51 -19.90
C ALA A 105 -14.52 -11.08 -19.33
N ASP A 106 -15.65 -10.39 -19.44
CA ASP A 106 -15.89 -9.11 -18.78
C ASP A 106 -16.29 -9.37 -17.32
N HIS A 107 -15.28 -9.61 -16.49
CA HIS A 107 -15.49 -9.99 -15.09
C HIS A 107 -15.78 -8.76 -14.23
N PRO A 108 -16.71 -8.86 -13.25
CA PRO A 108 -16.93 -7.77 -12.32
C PRO A 108 -15.64 -7.48 -11.56
N LEU A 109 -15.32 -6.19 -11.38
CA LEU A 109 -14.28 -5.78 -10.46
C LEU A 109 -14.76 -6.10 -9.04
N ARG A 110 -14.10 -7.03 -8.38
CA ARG A 110 -14.35 -7.28 -6.95
C ARG A 110 -13.74 -6.13 -6.15
N ARG A 111 -14.51 -5.59 -5.20
CA ARG A 111 -13.92 -4.81 -4.12
C ARG A 111 -12.97 -5.76 -3.36
N PRO A 112 -11.73 -5.37 -3.09
CA PRO A 112 -10.89 -6.19 -2.23
C PRO A 112 -11.62 -6.43 -0.91
N ARG A 113 -11.62 -7.68 -0.47
CA ARG A 113 -11.96 -8.02 0.91
C ARG A 113 -10.90 -7.37 1.79
N THR A 114 -11.29 -6.73 2.88
CA THR A 114 -10.34 -6.09 3.78
C THR A 114 -9.50 -7.15 4.49
N HIS A 115 -8.21 -6.90 4.74
CA HIS A 115 -7.29 -7.68 5.57
C HIS A 115 -7.88 -8.06 6.94
N LEU A 116 -8.87 -7.29 7.41
CA LEU A 116 -9.65 -7.48 8.63
C LEU A 116 -10.64 -8.67 8.62
N HIS A 117 -10.28 -9.80 8.00
CA HIS A 117 -11.12 -11.01 7.94
C HIS A 117 -10.41 -12.28 8.45
N ALA A 118 -9.20 -12.17 9.00
CA ALA A 118 -8.37 -13.32 9.37
C ALA A 118 -8.81 -14.07 10.64
N GLY A 119 -9.87 -13.61 11.32
CA GLY A 119 -10.42 -14.30 12.49
C GLY A 119 -9.69 -13.99 13.79
N ASP A 120 -8.83 -12.98 13.79
CA ASP A 120 -8.14 -12.43 14.95
C ASP A 120 -9.15 -12.06 16.05
N PRO A 121 -8.99 -12.61 17.28
CA PRO A 121 -10.01 -12.51 18.33
C PRO A 121 -10.16 -11.10 18.89
N LEU A 122 -9.15 -10.24 18.77
CA LEU A 122 -9.19 -8.86 19.29
C LEU A 122 -9.74 -7.86 18.27
N LEU A 123 -9.88 -8.25 17.00
CA LEU A 123 -10.36 -7.37 15.93
C LEU A 123 -11.71 -6.66 16.24
N PRO A 124 -12.70 -7.31 16.88
CA PRO A 124 -13.93 -6.62 17.30
C PRO A 124 -13.71 -5.48 18.30
N SER A 125 -12.62 -5.52 19.07
CA SER A 125 -12.24 -4.51 20.06
C SER A 125 -11.36 -3.39 19.48
N GLU A 126 -10.83 -3.54 18.26
CA GLU A 126 -9.99 -2.55 17.56
C GLU A 126 -10.84 -1.41 16.94
N TYR A 127 -11.61 -0.71 17.77
CA TYR A 127 -12.51 0.36 17.34
C TYR A 127 -11.80 1.45 16.50
N TRP A 128 -10.51 1.67 16.79
CA TRP A 128 -9.68 2.70 16.21
C TRP A 128 -9.47 2.50 14.70
N LEU A 129 -9.45 1.26 14.20
CA LEU A 129 -9.37 0.95 12.76
C LEU A 129 -10.50 1.60 11.96
N LYS A 130 -11.69 1.66 12.55
CA LYS A 130 -12.86 2.33 11.95
C LYS A 130 -12.75 3.85 12.04
N VAL A 131 -12.20 4.38 13.12
CA VAL A 131 -12.05 5.81 13.36
C VAL A 131 -11.08 6.43 12.36
N VAL A 132 -9.93 5.78 12.14
CA VAL A 132 -8.92 6.23 11.15
C VAL A 132 -9.26 5.83 9.71
N GLY A 133 -10.35 5.07 9.51
CA GLY A 133 -10.81 4.63 8.20
C GLY A 133 -10.00 3.49 7.57
N ALA A 134 -9.08 2.87 8.31
CA ALA A 134 -8.30 1.70 7.87
C ALA A 134 -9.21 0.53 7.46
N ASN A 135 -10.39 0.40 8.07
CA ASN A 135 -11.37 -0.62 7.71
C ASN A 135 -12.08 -0.42 6.36
N ARG A 136 -11.78 0.67 5.62
CA ARG A 136 -12.38 0.99 4.32
C ARG A 136 -11.41 0.83 3.16
N VAL A 137 -10.14 0.59 3.45
CA VAL A 137 -9.06 0.48 2.47
C VAL A 137 -8.33 -0.83 2.67
N GLU A 138 -7.78 -1.35 1.59
CA GLU A 138 -6.86 -2.47 1.68
C GLU A 138 -5.44 -1.93 1.59
N PRO A 139 -4.56 -2.23 2.58
CA PRO A 139 -3.17 -1.83 2.50
C PRO A 139 -2.54 -2.46 1.24
N PRO A 140 -1.62 -1.75 0.57
CA PRO A 140 -0.91 -2.32 -0.57
C PRO A 140 -0.04 -3.51 -0.12
N GLY A 141 0.50 -4.29 -1.05
CA GLY A 141 1.62 -5.19 -0.71
C GLY A 141 2.84 -4.38 -0.22
N PRO A 142 3.92 -5.02 0.31
CA PRO A 142 4.92 -4.48 1.25
C PRO A 142 5.58 -3.10 0.97
N GLY A 143 5.39 -2.52 -0.22
CA GLY A 143 5.38 -1.08 -0.45
C GLY A 143 6.58 -0.29 0.10
N VAL A 144 6.30 0.93 0.57
CA VAL A 144 7.26 1.75 1.31
C VAL A 144 7.36 1.18 2.74
N PRO A 145 8.58 0.95 3.28
CA PRO A 145 8.75 0.44 4.63
C PRO A 145 8.19 1.39 5.70
N VAL A 146 7.89 0.83 6.87
CA VAL A 146 7.62 1.61 8.08
C VAL A 146 8.71 1.29 9.09
N THR A 147 9.44 2.32 9.52
CA THR A 147 10.48 2.24 10.54
C THR A 147 9.91 2.71 11.87
N VAL A 148 9.85 1.82 12.85
CA VAL A 148 9.47 2.13 14.23
C VAL A 148 10.74 2.27 15.05
N ILE A 149 10.90 3.43 15.68
CA ILE A 149 12.03 3.76 16.57
C ILE A 149 11.41 3.94 17.95
N ASP A 150 11.69 3.00 18.86
CA ASP A 150 10.96 2.88 20.14
C ASP A 150 11.77 2.05 21.16
N THR A 151 11.15 1.44 22.16
CA THR A 151 11.79 0.60 23.19
C THR A 151 12.28 -0.78 22.71
N GLY A 152 12.31 -0.96 21.38
CA GLY A 152 12.52 -2.24 20.73
C GLY A 152 11.23 -3.06 20.61
N VAL A 153 11.34 -4.21 19.96
CA VAL A 153 10.22 -5.14 19.79
C VAL A 153 10.59 -6.51 20.31
N ASP A 154 9.69 -7.11 21.09
CA ASP A 154 9.80 -8.52 21.47
C ASP A 154 9.52 -9.40 20.25
N LEU A 155 10.59 -9.86 19.62
CA LEU A 155 10.53 -10.74 18.46
C LEU A 155 10.05 -12.16 18.80
N SER A 156 9.91 -12.50 20.10
CA SER A 156 9.29 -13.75 20.54
C SER A 156 7.79 -13.60 20.82
N HIS A 157 7.25 -12.38 20.75
CA HIS A 157 5.82 -12.13 20.88
C HIS A 157 5.05 -12.86 19.76
N PRO A 158 3.90 -13.51 20.02
CA PRO A 158 3.18 -14.31 19.03
C PRO A 158 2.82 -13.59 17.71
N GLU A 159 2.68 -12.26 17.74
CA GLU A 159 2.44 -11.45 16.53
C GLU A 159 3.68 -11.22 15.66
N PHE A 160 4.88 -11.32 16.24
CA PHE A 160 6.15 -11.03 15.57
C PHE A 160 7.04 -12.26 15.38
N ASP A 161 6.81 -13.33 16.15
CA ASP A 161 7.54 -14.58 16.00
C ASP A 161 7.32 -15.15 14.60
N GLY A 162 8.42 -15.32 13.86
CA GLY A 162 8.39 -15.81 12.47
C GLY A 162 7.74 -14.86 11.44
N ARG A 163 7.38 -13.61 11.80
CA ARG A 163 6.81 -12.65 10.85
C ARG A 163 7.82 -12.34 9.72
N PRO A 164 7.50 -12.62 8.45
CA PRO A 164 8.49 -12.63 7.36
C PRO A 164 9.01 -11.24 6.96
N ASN A 165 8.22 -10.18 7.21
CA ASN A 165 8.51 -8.81 6.76
C ASN A 165 9.03 -7.91 7.90
N THR A 166 9.68 -8.48 8.91
CA THR A 166 10.28 -7.73 10.02
C THR A 166 11.79 -7.67 9.87
N LEU A 167 12.36 -6.46 9.92
CA LEU A 167 13.80 -6.22 9.83
C LEU A 167 14.28 -5.44 11.05
N ALA A 168 15.00 -6.12 11.93
CA ALA A 168 15.72 -5.47 13.03
C ALA A 168 16.95 -4.72 12.50
N LEU A 169 16.97 -3.39 12.69
CA LEU A 169 18.09 -2.53 12.27
C LEU A 169 19.19 -2.43 13.33
N ASN A 170 18.89 -2.80 14.57
CA ASN A 170 19.83 -3.02 15.66
C ASN A 170 19.39 -4.19 16.55
N ARG A 171 20.15 -4.48 17.61
CA ARG A 171 19.76 -5.47 18.61
C ARG A 171 18.54 -4.99 19.39
N GLN A 172 17.50 -5.81 19.45
CA GLN A 172 16.32 -5.56 20.28
C GLN A 172 16.58 -6.06 21.71
N THR A 173 16.40 -5.19 22.70
CA THR A 173 16.69 -5.48 24.11
C THR A 173 15.47 -5.19 24.98
N VAL A 174 14.44 -6.02 24.83
CA VAL A 174 13.20 -5.96 25.63
C VAL A 174 13.36 -6.86 26.85
N VAL A 175 13.40 -6.27 28.06
CA VAL A 175 13.78 -6.97 29.30
C VAL A 175 12.78 -6.75 30.43
N GLY A 176 11.49 -6.85 30.14
CA GLY A 176 10.44 -6.82 31.16
C GLY A 176 9.14 -6.20 30.67
N PRO A 177 8.12 -6.14 31.53
CA PRO A 177 6.82 -5.57 31.19
C PRO A 177 6.89 -4.07 30.88
N ASP A 178 7.90 -3.35 31.37
CA ASP A 178 8.04 -1.90 31.14
C ASP A 178 8.69 -1.56 29.77
N ASP A 179 9.19 -2.55 29.03
CA ASP A 179 9.80 -2.38 27.69
C ASP A 179 8.84 -2.77 26.55
N ASP A 180 7.54 -2.96 26.84
CA ASP A 180 6.54 -3.47 25.90
C ASP A 180 6.03 -2.42 24.89
N HIS A 181 6.33 -1.12 25.13
CA HIS A 181 5.81 0.01 24.35
C HIS A 181 6.08 -0.13 22.85
N GLY A 182 7.33 -0.39 22.45
CA GLY A 182 7.68 -0.57 21.04
C GLY A 182 7.02 -1.80 20.39
N THR A 183 6.72 -2.84 21.16
CA THR A 183 5.93 -4.01 20.70
C THR A 183 4.47 -3.61 20.48
N ALA A 184 3.87 -2.85 21.39
CA ALA A 184 2.52 -2.33 21.26
C ALA A 184 2.39 -1.40 20.04
N VAL A 185 3.29 -0.43 19.89
CA VAL A 185 3.34 0.50 18.75
C VAL A 185 3.48 -0.28 17.43
N SER A 186 4.42 -1.21 17.36
CA SER A 186 4.64 -2.04 16.17
C SER A 186 3.42 -2.90 15.84
N SER A 187 2.64 -3.32 16.85
CA SER A 187 1.44 -4.13 16.64
C SER A 187 0.33 -3.31 15.98
N VAL A 188 0.10 -2.08 16.45
CA VAL A 188 -0.84 -1.14 15.81
C VAL A 188 -0.46 -0.86 14.36
N VAL A 189 0.85 -0.77 14.06
CA VAL A 189 1.34 -0.54 12.70
C VAL A 189 1.16 -1.78 11.82
N ALA A 190 1.63 -2.95 12.24
CA ALA A 190 1.86 -4.07 11.33
C ALA A 190 1.70 -5.48 11.94
N ALA A 191 0.89 -5.63 13.00
CA ALA A 191 0.47 -6.96 13.45
C ALA A 191 -0.21 -7.70 12.27
N PRO A 192 0.22 -8.94 11.97
CA PRO A 192 -0.27 -9.71 10.84
C PRO A 192 -1.73 -10.14 11.06
N ALA A 193 -2.47 -10.33 9.97
CA ALA A 193 -3.79 -10.93 10.02
C ALA A 193 -3.64 -12.47 10.07
N ASN A 194 -3.41 -13.03 11.28
CA ASN A 194 -2.98 -14.43 11.48
C ASN A 194 -3.94 -15.27 12.34
N GLY A 195 -4.97 -14.67 12.92
CA GLY A 195 -5.96 -15.34 13.77
C GLY A 195 -5.53 -15.51 15.24
N ILE A 196 -4.47 -14.83 15.70
CA ILE A 196 -3.91 -14.99 17.05
C ILE A 196 -4.36 -13.88 17.98
N GLY A 197 -4.20 -12.62 17.58
CA GLY A 197 -4.45 -11.47 18.44
C GLY A 197 -5.17 -10.34 17.72
N LEU A 198 -4.41 -9.35 17.25
CA LEU A 198 -4.91 -8.09 16.70
C LEU A 198 -4.36 -7.85 15.30
N VAL A 199 -4.99 -6.96 14.52
CA VAL A 199 -4.56 -6.67 13.15
C VAL A 199 -4.14 -5.21 12.99
N GLY A 200 -2.87 -5.00 12.61
CA GLY A 200 -2.32 -3.67 12.40
C GLY A 200 -2.92 -2.96 11.18
N VAL A 201 -2.68 -1.64 11.08
CA VAL A 201 -3.10 -0.82 9.92
C VAL A 201 -2.55 -1.36 8.60
N TYR A 202 -1.31 -1.84 8.64
CA TYR A 202 -0.58 -2.33 7.47
C TYR A 202 0.11 -3.67 7.78
N PRO A 203 -0.66 -4.78 7.85
CA PRO A 203 -0.16 -6.08 8.31
C PRO A 203 1.03 -6.60 7.52
N ASP A 204 1.06 -6.33 6.21
CA ASP A 204 2.10 -6.81 5.29
C ASP A 204 3.28 -5.83 5.13
N ALA A 205 3.33 -4.72 5.88
CA ALA A 205 4.40 -3.73 5.78
C ALA A 205 5.78 -4.37 5.93
N LEU A 206 6.78 -3.88 5.16
CA LEU A 206 8.17 -4.09 5.56
C LEU A 206 8.42 -3.25 6.82
N LEU A 207 8.34 -3.90 7.98
CA LEU A 207 8.50 -3.28 9.29
C LEU A 207 9.98 -3.28 9.65
N GLN A 208 10.58 -2.10 9.68
CA GLN A 208 11.92 -1.90 10.22
C GLN A 208 11.78 -1.50 11.69
N ILE A 209 12.59 -2.09 12.57
CA ILE A 209 12.54 -1.81 14.01
C ILE A 209 13.90 -1.37 14.51
N TRP A 210 13.90 -0.34 15.35
CA TRP A 210 15.08 0.19 16.01
C TRP A 210 14.79 0.40 17.50
N ASP A 211 15.59 -0.25 18.33
CA ASP A 211 15.57 -0.07 19.78
C ASP A 211 16.38 1.19 20.14
N ALA A 212 15.68 2.27 20.50
CA ALA A 212 16.24 3.55 20.90
C ALA A 212 16.54 3.63 22.41
N SER A 213 15.98 2.73 23.22
CA SER A 213 16.12 2.73 24.68
C SER A 213 16.60 1.38 25.23
N PRO A 214 17.72 0.83 24.72
CA PRO A 214 18.17 -0.48 25.16
C PRO A 214 18.41 -0.46 26.67
N ARG A 215 17.73 -1.36 27.41
CA ARG A 215 17.75 -1.45 28.89
C ARG A 215 17.01 -0.31 29.61
N GLY A 216 15.93 0.21 29.02
CA GLY A 216 15.01 1.16 29.68
C GLY A 216 15.47 2.63 29.69
N GLY A 217 16.45 3.01 28.88
CA GLY A 217 17.00 4.36 28.84
C GLY A 217 17.17 4.91 27.41
N GLY A 218 16.17 5.66 26.94
CA GLY A 218 16.24 6.39 25.66
C GLY A 218 17.23 7.54 25.74
N ASN A 219 17.88 7.86 24.62
CA ASN A 219 18.66 9.09 24.50
C ASN A 219 18.70 9.57 23.04
N LEU A 220 18.88 10.88 22.87
CA LEU A 220 18.92 11.55 21.58
C LEU A 220 19.88 10.87 20.57
N SER A 221 21.05 10.43 21.04
CA SER A 221 22.05 9.80 20.16
C SER A 221 21.58 8.45 19.58
N ASN A 222 20.73 7.72 20.31
CA ASN A 222 20.14 6.47 19.84
C ASN A 222 18.99 6.73 18.87
N GLU A 223 18.17 7.73 19.16
CA GLU A 223 17.09 8.17 18.28
C GLU A 223 17.63 8.63 16.92
N ILE A 224 18.59 9.57 16.91
CA ILE A 224 19.23 10.05 15.68
C ILE A 224 19.81 8.87 14.88
N ARG A 225 20.45 7.90 15.55
CA ARG A 225 20.96 6.70 14.87
C ARG A 225 19.84 5.89 14.23
N GLY A 226 18.68 5.76 14.88
CA GLY A 226 17.49 5.12 14.34
C GLY A 226 16.94 5.83 13.11
N ILE A 227 16.75 7.16 13.18
CA ILE A 227 16.23 8.00 12.09
C ILE A 227 17.13 7.84 10.85
N LEU A 228 18.44 7.90 11.06
CA LEU A 228 19.41 7.73 9.98
C LEU A 228 19.49 6.28 9.50
N ALA A 229 19.34 5.28 10.38
CA ALA A 229 19.38 3.87 9.98
C ALA A 229 18.20 3.48 9.08
N GLY A 230 16.99 3.92 9.43
CA GLY A 230 15.78 3.66 8.63
C GLY A 230 15.86 4.32 7.25
N SER A 231 16.17 5.62 7.21
CA SER A 231 16.22 6.39 5.96
C SER A 231 17.41 6.04 5.04
N ARG A 232 18.45 5.35 5.54
CA ARG A 232 19.64 4.98 4.73
C ARG A 232 19.35 3.99 3.61
N ARG A 233 18.29 3.18 3.74
CA ARG A 233 17.95 2.11 2.77
C ARG A 233 16.98 2.56 1.67
N GLY A 234 16.61 3.85 1.68
CA GLY A 234 15.63 4.44 0.79
C GLY A 234 14.50 5.12 1.58
N PRO A 235 13.49 5.66 0.86
CA PRO A 235 12.30 6.24 1.49
C PRO A 235 11.62 5.26 2.45
N THR A 236 11.24 5.74 3.64
CA THR A 236 10.46 5.01 4.64
C THR A 236 9.50 5.98 5.34
N VAL A 237 8.43 5.48 5.95
CA VAL A 237 7.73 6.21 7.01
C VAL A 237 8.49 5.94 8.31
N ILE A 238 8.80 6.96 9.11
CA ILE A 238 9.49 6.84 10.39
C ILE A 238 8.49 7.25 11.48
N ASN A 239 8.22 6.34 12.40
CA ASN A 239 7.37 6.57 13.55
C ASN A 239 8.24 6.77 14.80
N LEU A 240 8.09 7.92 15.43
CA LEU A 240 8.69 8.31 16.70
C LEU A 240 7.57 8.43 17.74
N SER A 241 7.26 7.32 18.43
CA SER A 241 6.32 7.34 19.56
C SER A 241 7.06 7.61 20.87
N LEU A 242 7.92 8.63 20.81
CA LEU A 242 8.80 9.12 21.87
C LEU A 242 9.01 10.61 21.63
N GLY A 243 9.54 11.31 22.62
CA GLY A 243 9.77 12.74 22.57
C GLY A 243 10.57 13.22 23.77
N SER A 244 10.88 14.51 23.77
CA SER A 244 11.60 15.19 24.85
C SER A 244 11.17 16.65 24.91
N GLU A 245 11.18 17.25 26.11
CA GLU A 245 10.84 18.67 26.28
C GLU A 245 11.89 19.62 25.67
N GLU A 246 13.09 19.12 25.40
CA GLU A 246 14.20 19.92 24.88
C GLU A 246 14.20 19.93 23.36
N PHE A 247 14.36 21.13 22.78
CA PHE A 247 14.63 21.26 21.36
C PHE A 247 16.12 21.08 21.09
N ASP A 248 16.46 20.11 20.24
CA ASP A 248 17.82 19.84 19.81
C ASP A 248 18.04 20.12 18.31
N PRO A 249 18.88 21.12 17.93
CA PRO A 249 19.17 21.40 16.53
C PRO A 249 19.76 20.20 15.75
N ILE A 250 20.48 19.32 16.45
CA ILE A 250 21.08 18.12 15.84
C ILE A 250 20.00 17.07 15.52
N GLU A 251 18.94 17.00 16.32
CA GLU A 251 17.77 16.18 16.03
C GLU A 251 17.04 16.69 14.78
N GLU A 252 16.80 18.00 14.72
CA GLU A 252 16.19 18.66 13.57
C GLU A 252 16.97 18.37 12.28
N GLU A 253 18.31 18.47 12.31
CA GLU A 253 19.15 18.11 11.17
C GLU A 253 18.98 16.65 10.74
N ALA A 254 18.87 15.71 11.69
CA ALA A 254 18.65 14.30 11.38
C ALA A 254 17.26 14.06 10.73
N ILE A 255 16.23 14.73 11.23
CA ILE A 255 14.86 14.71 10.68
C ILE A 255 14.86 15.30 9.27
N LEU A 256 15.42 16.50 9.08
CA LEU A 256 15.52 17.16 7.78
C LEU A 256 16.30 16.31 6.77
N LEU A 257 17.36 15.62 7.22
CA LEU A 257 18.09 14.68 6.37
C LEU A 257 17.23 13.48 5.95
N ALA A 258 16.43 12.90 6.86
CA ALA A 258 15.50 11.83 6.52
C ALA A 258 14.42 12.30 5.51
N LEU A 259 13.85 13.48 5.72
CA LEU A 259 12.90 14.11 4.80
C LEU A 259 13.52 14.35 3.42
N SER A 260 14.78 14.84 3.35
CA SER A 260 15.50 15.05 2.09
C SER A 260 15.73 13.76 1.28
N ARG A 261 15.73 12.61 1.95
CA ARG A 261 15.82 11.27 1.32
C ARG A 261 14.46 10.73 0.86
N GLY A 262 13.40 11.52 0.98
CA GLY A 262 12.04 11.13 0.63
C GLY A 262 11.31 10.32 1.71
N SER A 263 11.83 10.30 2.95
CA SER A 263 11.12 9.67 4.07
C SER A 263 10.05 10.61 4.61
N LEU A 264 9.04 10.06 5.26
CA LEU A 264 8.07 10.81 6.08
C LEU A 264 8.40 10.55 7.54
N VAL A 265 8.42 11.60 8.37
CA VAL A 265 8.59 11.46 9.83
C VAL A 265 7.26 11.79 10.50
N VAL A 266 6.83 10.92 11.41
CA VAL A 266 5.61 11.06 12.21
C VAL A 266 6.03 10.91 13.67
N ALA A 267 5.76 11.93 14.48
CA ALA A 267 6.08 11.94 15.90
C ALA A 267 4.81 12.14 16.74
N SER A 268 4.79 11.58 17.94
CA SER A 268 3.77 11.91 18.95
C SER A 268 3.91 13.36 19.40
N SER A 269 2.80 13.96 19.86
CA SER A 269 2.79 15.34 20.34
C SER A 269 3.09 15.50 21.84
N GLY A 270 3.40 14.41 22.53
CA GLY A 270 3.51 14.39 23.99
C GLY A 270 2.18 14.20 24.72
N ASN A 271 2.26 13.79 25.99
CA ASN A 271 1.11 13.42 26.84
C ASN A 271 1.02 14.25 28.13
N ASP A 272 1.76 15.35 28.24
CA ASP A 272 1.83 16.17 29.47
C ASP A 272 0.80 17.31 29.49
N PHE A 273 -0.06 17.36 28.47
CA PHE A 273 -1.23 18.25 28.37
C PHE A 273 -0.91 19.74 28.56
N GLN A 274 -1.12 20.26 29.78
CA GLN A 274 -0.90 21.67 30.12
C GLN A 274 0.53 21.92 30.62
N GLU A 275 1.28 20.86 30.93
CA GLU A 275 2.64 20.93 31.46
C GLU A 275 3.68 20.93 30.33
N GLY A 276 3.31 20.47 29.14
CA GLY A 276 4.17 20.50 27.96
C GLY A 276 3.66 19.59 26.84
N ASN A 277 4.28 19.73 25.67
CA ASN A 277 4.13 18.82 24.54
C ASN A 277 5.54 18.31 24.19
N PRO A 278 6.10 17.37 24.99
CA PRO A 278 7.39 16.75 24.68
C PRO A 278 7.35 15.92 23.39
#